data_AF-A0A3D1TY63-F1
#
_entry.id   AF-A0A3D1TY63-F1
#
_cell.length_a   1.000
_cell.length_b   1.000
_cell.length_c   1.000
_cell.angle_alpha   90.00
_cell.angle_beta   90.00
_cell.angle_gamma   90.00
#
_symmetry.space_group_name_H-M   'P 1'
#
loop_
_entity.id
_entity.type
_entity.pdbx_description
1 polymer ?
#
loop_
_entity_poly.entity_id
_entity_poly.type
_entity_poly.pdbx_seq_one_letter_code
_entity_poly.pdbx_strand_id
1 'polypeptide(L)'
;MDNSPHSQRTSTGVFQFPADTITDEDAALTWWEQEFAPACEAVGALVNGALIVRQIVGSLRRVREIALAETMSLTEAAERTGYSAEHIGRLVRRGRLPNAGRKNAPRVRLGDLTLEVKPKLAGKSARLYDPLSDARSLRVRR
;
A
#
# COMPACT_ATOMS: atom_id res chain seq x y z
N MET A 1 -16.28 42.03 26.87
CA MET A 1 -15.47 40.81 26.83
C MET A 1 -15.54 40.31 25.40
N ASP A 2 -14.56 40.73 24.61
CA ASP A 2 -14.49 40.52 23.17
C ASP A 2 -13.72 39.22 22.92
N ASN A 3 -14.40 38.21 22.37
CA ASN A 3 -13.85 36.88 22.18
C ASN A 3 -13.58 36.68 20.68
N SER A 4 -12.52 37.33 20.20
CA SER A 4 -11.97 37.09 18.86
C SER A 4 -11.17 35.78 18.86
N PRO A 5 -11.54 34.77 18.05
CA PRO A 5 -10.74 33.57 17.93
C PRO A 5 -9.45 33.93 17.18
N HIS A 6 -8.33 33.76 17.88
CA HIS A 6 -7.00 33.81 17.30
C HIS A 6 -6.86 32.65 16.31
N SER A 7 -7.24 32.87 15.05
CA SER A 7 -6.74 32.07 13.93
C SER A 7 -5.23 32.30 13.86
N GLN A 8 -4.50 31.40 14.50
CA GLN A 8 -3.07 31.29 14.39
C GLN A 8 -2.75 31.08 12.90
N ARG A 9 -2.33 32.17 12.24
CA ARG A 9 -1.60 32.08 10.97
C ARG A 9 -0.27 31.43 11.31
N THR A 10 -0.23 30.11 11.19
CA THR A 10 1.02 29.35 11.19
C THR A 10 1.91 29.94 10.10
N SER A 11 3.13 30.25 10.48
CA SER A 11 4.12 30.92 9.66
C SER A 11 4.33 30.16 8.36
N THR A 12 3.98 30.80 7.24
CA THR A 12 4.07 30.33 5.86
C THR A 12 5.54 30.08 5.49
N GLY A 13 6.02 28.85 5.70
CA GLY A 13 7.17 28.35 4.95
C GLY A 13 6.74 28.19 3.49
N VAL A 14 7.42 28.88 2.59
CA VAL A 14 7.00 29.11 1.19
C VAL A 14 6.81 27.81 0.37
N PHE A 15 7.26 26.65 0.87
CA PHE A 15 7.24 25.39 0.12
C PHE A 15 6.85 24.18 0.98
N GLN A 16 5.68 24.22 1.61
CA GLN A 16 5.17 23.07 2.36
C GLN A 16 4.35 22.13 1.46
N PHE A 17 4.72 20.85 1.45
CA PHE A 17 3.92 19.81 0.78
C PHE A 17 2.50 19.75 1.39
N PRO A 18 1.43 19.90 0.57
CA PRO A 18 0.06 19.95 1.05
C PRO A 18 -0.48 18.54 1.34
N ALA A 19 -0.02 18.00 2.46
CA ALA A 19 -0.33 16.65 2.93
C ALA A 19 -1.82 16.39 3.18
N ASP A 20 -2.60 17.43 3.45
CA ASP A 20 -4.03 17.29 3.80
C ASP A 20 -4.91 17.12 2.56
N THR A 21 -4.41 17.47 1.37
CA THR A 21 -5.15 17.40 0.11
C THR A 21 -4.62 16.32 -0.82
N ILE A 22 -3.30 16.07 -0.81
CA ILE A 22 -2.68 15.06 -1.66
C ILE A 22 -2.63 13.72 -0.93
N THR A 23 -3.47 12.80 -1.39
CA THR A 23 -3.62 11.44 -0.83
C THR A 23 -3.18 10.33 -1.78
N ASP A 24 -2.73 10.71 -2.97
CA ASP A 24 -2.32 9.83 -4.07
C ASP A 24 -0.85 10.10 -4.45
N GLU A 25 -0.17 9.06 -4.95
CA GLU A 25 1.25 9.11 -5.31
C GLU A 25 1.48 9.96 -6.55
N ASP A 26 0.64 9.79 -7.59
CA ASP A 26 0.79 10.53 -8.85
C ASP A 26 0.58 12.03 -8.64
N ALA A 27 -0.41 12.40 -7.82
CA ALA A 27 -0.66 13.79 -7.41
C ALA A 27 0.51 14.37 -6.59
N ALA A 28 1.16 13.56 -5.74
CA ALA A 28 2.33 14.00 -4.99
C ALA A 28 3.54 14.22 -5.91
N LEU A 29 3.79 13.31 -6.85
CA LEU A 29 4.85 13.45 -7.86
C LEU A 29 4.61 14.69 -8.73
N THR A 30 3.38 14.86 -9.21
CA THR A 30 2.96 16.03 -10.00
C THR A 30 3.19 17.33 -9.24
N TRP A 31 2.85 17.39 -7.95
CA TRP A 31 3.09 18.59 -7.14
C TRP A 31 4.59 18.90 -6.99
N TRP A 32 5.43 17.90 -6.74
CA TRP A 32 6.87 18.11 -6.63
C TRP A 32 7.48 18.63 -7.94
N GLU A 33 7.02 18.13 -9.08
CA GLU A 33 7.52 18.53 -10.40
C GLU A 33 6.97 19.87 -10.87
N GLN A 34 5.67 20.12 -10.69
CA GLN A 34 5.00 21.26 -11.33
C GLN A 34 4.82 22.47 -10.41
N GLU A 35 4.82 22.28 -9.09
CA GLU A 35 4.64 23.37 -8.14
C GLU A 35 5.96 23.70 -7.44
N PHE A 36 6.60 22.70 -6.81
CA PHE A 36 7.78 22.94 -5.98
C PHE A 36 9.03 23.35 -6.79
N ALA A 37 9.35 22.61 -7.86
CA ALA A 37 10.55 22.87 -8.66
C ALA A 37 10.51 24.27 -9.33
N PRO A 38 9.45 24.66 -10.06
CA PRO A 38 9.37 25.99 -10.66
C PRO A 38 9.40 27.12 -9.62
N ALA A 39 8.81 26.90 -8.44
CA ALA A 39 8.81 27.92 -7.40
C ALA A 39 10.19 28.09 -6.74
N CYS A 40 11.02 27.03 -6.70
CA CYS A 40 12.44 27.14 -6.32
C CYS A 40 13.28 27.88 -7.37
N GLU A 41 13.03 27.61 -8.66
CA GLU A 41 13.72 28.28 -9.78
C GLU A 41 13.40 29.79 -9.81
N ALA A 42 12.13 30.16 -9.63
CA ALA A 42 11.68 31.56 -9.68
C ALA A 42 12.37 32.46 -8.64
N VAL A 43 12.73 31.89 -7.48
CA VAL A 43 13.42 32.62 -6.40
C VAL A 43 14.94 32.38 -6.40
N GLY A 44 15.47 31.60 -7.36
CA GLY A 44 16.88 31.24 -7.43
C GLY A 44 17.39 30.52 -6.18
N ALA A 45 16.57 29.67 -5.57
CA ALA A 45 16.88 29.07 -4.27
C ALA A 45 18.13 28.17 -4.34
N LEU A 46 19.14 28.46 -3.53
CA LEU A 46 20.18 27.51 -3.20
C LEU A 46 19.63 26.52 -2.17
N VAL A 47 19.23 25.35 -2.65
CA VAL A 47 18.57 24.34 -1.84
C VAL A 47 19.55 23.34 -1.25
N ASN A 48 19.34 23.01 0.03
CA ASN A 48 20.01 21.88 0.66
C ASN A 48 19.39 20.57 0.16
N GLY A 49 20.05 19.91 -0.78
CA GLY A 49 19.56 18.66 -1.37
C GLY A 49 19.24 17.57 -0.33
N ALA A 50 20.00 17.48 0.76
CA ALA A 50 19.74 16.49 1.82
C ALA A 50 18.46 16.80 2.61
N LEU A 51 18.05 18.06 2.70
CA LEU A 51 16.78 18.45 3.31
C LEU A 51 15.61 18.16 2.36
N ILE A 52 15.75 18.51 1.08
CA ILE A 52 14.73 18.23 0.05
C ILE A 52 14.46 16.73 -0.06
N VAL A 53 15.50 15.90 -0.15
CA VAL A 53 15.32 14.44 -0.25
C VAL A 53 14.54 13.91 0.96
N ARG A 54 14.82 14.39 2.17
CA ARG A 54 14.04 13.98 3.36
C ARG A 54 12.58 14.43 3.28
N GLN A 55 12.31 15.62 2.75
CA GLN A 55 10.95 16.11 2.57
C GLN A 55 10.19 15.30 1.52
N ILE A 56 10.79 15.02 0.37
CA ILE A 56 10.20 14.17 -0.69
C ILE A 56 9.92 12.77 -0.14
N VAL A 57 10.92 12.15 0.50
CA VAL A 57 10.72 10.83 1.12
C VAL A 57 9.62 10.87 2.18
N GLY A 58 9.56 11.94 2.98
CA GLY A 58 8.51 12.15 3.98
C GLY A 58 7.12 12.27 3.37
N SER A 59 6.95 13.00 2.27
CA SER A 59 5.66 13.13 1.60
C SER A 59 5.21 11.81 1.00
N LEU A 60 6.10 11.07 0.34
CA LEU A 60 5.79 9.77 -0.24
C LEU A 60 5.40 8.74 0.85
N ARG A 61 6.10 8.75 1.98
CA ARG A 61 5.74 7.91 3.14
C ARG A 61 4.34 8.24 3.66
N ARG A 62 3.98 9.53 3.75
CA ARG A 62 2.67 9.95 4.22
C ARG A 62 1.55 9.50 3.28
N VAL A 63 1.72 9.70 1.97
CA VAL A 63 0.77 9.21 0.95
C VAL A 63 0.59 7.70 1.09
N ARG A 64 1.69 6.96 1.22
CA ARG A 64 1.65 5.51 1.43
C ARG A 64 0.91 5.14 2.73
N GLU A 65 1.16 5.83 3.84
CA GLU A 65 0.48 5.57 5.11
C GLU A 65 -1.04 5.78 5.02
N ILE A 66 -1.49 6.83 4.31
CA ILE A 66 -2.91 7.09 4.06
C ILE A 66 -3.52 5.93 3.27
N ALA A 67 -2.88 5.53 2.17
CA ALA A 67 -3.33 4.40 1.36
C ALA A 67 -3.37 3.08 2.15
N LEU A 68 -2.39 2.84 3.02
CA LEU A 68 -2.35 1.63 3.86
C LEU A 68 -3.38 1.64 5.00
N ALA A 69 -3.78 2.82 5.47
CA ALA A 69 -4.81 2.98 6.50
C ALA A 69 -6.24 2.78 5.96
N GLU A 70 -6.42 2.77 4.63
CA GLU A 70 -7.70 2.53 3.97
C GLU A 70 -8.33 1.21 4.46
N THR A 71 -9.53 1.32 5.04
CA THR A 71 -10.30 0.15 5.49
C THR A 71 -11.20 -0.34 4.37
N MET A 72 -11.23 -1.65 4.15
CA MET A 72 -12.06 -2.29 3.12
C MET A 72 -12.79 -3.51 3.69
N SER A 73 -13.88 -3.88 3.03
CA SER A 73 -14.60 -5.13 3.30
C SER A 73 -13.75 -6.34 2.94
N LEU A 74 -14.15 -7.52 3.42
CA LEU A 74 -13.46 -8.78 3.09
C LEU A 74 -13.51 -9.11 1.59
N THR A 75 -14.56 -8.68 0.89
CA THR A 75 -14.72 -8.91 -0.55
C THR A 75 -13.80 -8.00 -1.35
N GLU A 76 -13.75 -6.70 -1.03
CA GLU A 76 -12.81 -5.76 -1.65
C GLU A 76 -11.34 -6.17 -1.40
N ALA A 77 -11.04 -6.64 -0.18
CA ALA A 77 -9.72 -7.16 0.14
C ALA A 77 -9.38 -8.41 -0.69
N ALA A 78 -10.35 -9.29 -0.93
CA ALA A 78 -10.18 -10.48 -1.76
C ALA A 78 -9.86 -10.12 -3.21
N GLU A 79 -10.56 -9.13 -3.77
CA GLU A 79 -10.32 -8.63 -5.12
C GLU A 79 -8.92 -8.02 -5.27
N ARG A 80 -8.48 -7.20 -4.31
CA ARG A 80 -7.15 -6.56 -4.36
C ARG A 80 -5.99 -7.53 -4.14
N THR A 81 -6.17 -8.55 -3.29
CA THR A 81 -5.06 -9.45 -2.87
C THR A 81 -5.06 -10.80 -3.57
N GLY A 82 -6.18 -11.21 -4.17
CA GLY A 82 -6.35 -12.53 -4.77
C GLY A 82 -6.60 -13.67 -3.78
N TYR A 83 -6.72 -13.40 -2.48
CA TYR A 83 -7.22 -14.38 -1.49
C TYR A 83 -8.74 -14.46 -1.51
N SER A 84 -9.33 -15.54 -0.99
CA SER A 84 -10.78 -15.58 -0.79
C SER A 84 -11.22 -14.78 0.43
N ALA A 85 -12.38 -14.12 0.34
CA ALA A 85 -12.98 -13.41 1.47
C ALA A 85 -13.18 -14.30 2.70
N GLU A 86 -13.46 -15.59 2.49
CA GLU A 86 -13.56 -16.60 3.56
C GLU A 86 -12.21 -16.79 4.30
N HIS A 87 -11.10 -16.85 3.55
CA HIS A 87 -9.77 -16.98 4.12
C HIS A 87 -9.42 -15.76 4.96
N ILE A 88 -9.65 -14.56 4.43
CA ILE A 88 -9.41 -13.30 5.14
C ILE A 88 -10.28 -13.24 6.41
N GLY A 89 -11.58 -13.55 6.30
CA GLY A 89 -12.48 -13.60 7.45
C GLY A 89 -12.07 -14.63 8.51
N ARG A 90 -11.47 -15.76 8.10
CA ARG A 90 -10.92 -16.75 9.02
C ARG A 90 -9.74 -16.20 9.81
N LEU A 91 -8.86 -15.41 9.17
CA LEU A 91 -7.74 -14.77 9.85
C LEU A 91 -8.20 -13.71 10.85
N VAL A 92 -9.24 -12.94 10.50
CA VAL A 92 -9.87 -11.99 11.41
C VAL A 92 -10.45 -12.70 12.64
N ARG A 93 -11.24 -13.78 12.44
CA ARG A 93 -11.83 -14.55 13.56
C ARG A 93 -10.78 -15.21 14.46
N ARG A 94 -9.62 -15.57 13.92
CA ARG A 94 -8.50 -16.15 14.66
C ARG A 94 -7.60 -15.10 15.34
N GLY A 95 -7.92 -13.81 15.20
CA GLY A 95 -7.11 -12.72 15.76
C GLY A 95 -5.76 -12.52 15.06
N ARG A 96 -5.53 -13.15 13.90
CA ARG A 96 -4.30 -12.98 13.11
C ARG A 96 -4.34 -11.75 12.21
N LEU A 97 -5.52 -11.20 11.97
CA LEU A 97 -5.73 -9.96 11.23
C LEU A 97 -6.67 -9.06 12.06
N PRO A 98 -6.32 -7.79 12.33
CA PRO A 98 -7.18 -6.88 13.06
C PRO A 98 -8.52 -6.66 12.34
N ASN A 99 -9.62 -6.62 13.11
CA ASN A 99 -10.90 -6.14 12.58
C ASN A 99 -10.95 -4.62 12.74
N ALA A 100 -10.85 -3.90 11.63
CA ALA A 100 -11.03 -2.44 11.58
C ALA A 100 -12.51 -2.03 11.44
N GLY A 101 -13.42 -2.99 11.34
CA GLY A 101 -14.87 -2.79 11.28
C GLY A 101 -15.57 -3.07 12.60
N ARG A 102 -16.86 -3.45 12.53
CA ARG A 102 -17.68 -3.79 13.71
C ARG A 102 -17.92 -5.29 13.81
N LYS A 103 -18.42 -5.75 14.96
CA LYS A 103 -18.89 -7.13 15.15
C LYS A 103 -19.95 -7.46 14.10
N ASN A 104 -19.80 -8.58 13.38
CA ASN A 104 -20.63 -9.04 12.25
C ASN A 104 -20.53 -8.23 10.93
N ALA A 105 -19.71 -7.17 10.87
CA ALA A 105 -19.36 -6.52 9.61
C ALA A 105 -17.85 -6.22 9.61
N PRO A 106 -17.02 -7.28 9.46
CA PRO A 106 -15.58 -7.14 9.54
C PRO A 106 -15.02 -6.33 8.37
N ARG A 107 -14.08 -5.43 8.70
CA ARG A 107 -13.26 -4.69 7.72
C ARG A 107 -11.80 -4.88 8.08
N VAL A 108 -10.93 -4.71 7.09
CA VAL A 108 -9.49 -4.90 7.22
C VAL A 108 -8.78 -3.71 6.59
N ARG A 109 -7.61 -3.33 7.12
CA ARG A 109 -6.77 -2.28 6.50
C ARG A 109 -5.87 -2.90 5.45
N LEU A 110 -5.61 -2.18 4.36
CA LEU A 110 -4.68 -2.65 3.33
C LEU A 110 -3.28 -2.94 3.90
N GLY A 111 -2.79 -2.08 4.80
CA GLY A 111 -1.48 -2.28 5.46
C GLY A 111 -1.41 -3.49 6.39
N ASP A 112 -2.54 -3.94 6.92
CA ASP A 112 -2.60 -5.12 7.78
C ASP A 112 -2.63 -6.42 6.97
N LEU A 113 -2.91 -6.35 5.66
CA LEU A 113 -2.88 -7.47 4.73
C LEU A 113 -1.43 -7.87 4.39
N THR A 114 -0.62 -8.11 5.42
CA THR A 114 0.63 -8.88 5.34
C THR A 114 0.31 -10.37 5.31
N LEU A 115 -0.59 -10.74 4.41
CA LEU A 115 -0.82 -12.14 4.13
C LEU A 115 0.42 -12.59 3.39
N GLU A 116 1.18 -13.51 4.00
CA GLU A 116 2.27 -14.20 3.33
C GLU A 116 1.78 -14.54 1.93
N VAL A 117 2.28 -13.81 0.93
CA VAL A 117 2.08 -14.10 -0.47
C VAL A 117 2.77 -15.43 -0.63
N LYS A 118 2.06 -16.52 -0.30
CA LYS A 118 2.42 -17.83 -0.76
C LYS A 118 2.37 -17.63 -2.26
N PRO A 119 3.52 -17.65 -2.96
CA PRO A 119 3.49 -17.60 -4.41
C PRO A 119 2.46 -18.65 -4.80
N LYS A 120 1.50 -18.28 -5.66
CA LYS A 120 0.57 -19.26 -6.22
C LYS A 120 1.46 -20.39 -6.70
N LEU A 121 1.48 -21.50 -5.95
CA LEU A 121 2.19 -22.70 -6.35
C LEU A 121 1.49 -23.09 -7.63
N ALA A 122 2.11 -22.69 -8.75
CA ALA A 122 1.63 -22.98 -10.07
C ALA A 122 1.53 -24.50 -10.15
N GLY A 123 0.29 -24.97 -10.22
CA GLY A 123 -0.06 -26.35 -10.44
C GLY A 123 0.02 -27.23 -9.19
N LYS A 124 -1.07 -27.97 -8.97
CA LYS A 124 -0.90 -29.40 -8.70
C LYS A 124 0.25 -29.88 -9.57
N SER A 125 1.25 -30.51 -8.96
CA SER A 125 2.21 -31.38 -9.64
C SER A 125 1.41 -32.29 -10.58
N ALA A 126 1.26 -31.88 -11.84
CA ALA A 126 1.21 -32.82 -12.93
C ALA A 126 2.59 -33.45 -12.85
N ARG A 127 2.67 -34.63 -12.21
CA ARG A 127 3.74 -35.55 -12.56
C ARG A 127 3.60 -35.66 -14.08
N LEU A 128 4.48 -35.00 -14.82
CA LEU A 128 4.54 -35.15 -16.26
C LEU A 128 4.68 -36.66 -16.46
N TYR A 129 3.69 -37.27 -17.10
CA TYR A 129 3.77 -38.65 -17.51
C TYR A 129 5.03 -38.77 -18.37
N ASP A 130 6.03 -39.48 -17.87
CA ASP A 130 7.27 -39.76 -18.59
C ASP A 130 7.11 -41.10 -19.31
N PRO A 131 6.80 -41.10 -20.63
CA PRO A 131 6.53 -42.32 -21.38
C PRO A 131 7.77 -43.21 -21.47
N LEU A 132 8.98 -42.65 -21.33
CA LEU A 132 10.22 -43.39 -21.44
C LEU A 132 10.51 -44.19 -20.17
N SER A 133 10.20 -43.62 -18.99
CA SER A 133 10.27 -44.35 -17.72
C SER A 133 9.25 -45.48 -17.65
N ASP A 134 8.02 -45.24 -18.11
CA ASP A 134 6.97 -46.27 -18.15
C ASP A 134 7.33 -47.42 -19.12
N ALA A 135 7.79 -47.09 -20.34
CA ALA A 135 8.21 -48.10 -21.32
C ALA A 135 9.39 -48.97 -20.85
N ARG A 136 10.32 -48.42 -20.05
CA ARG A 136 11.41 -49.21 -19.45
C ARG A 136 10.90 -50.16 -18.36
N SER A 137 9.88 -49.77 -17.60
CA SER A 137 9.31 -50.59 -16.54
C SER A 137 8.67 -51.89 -17.07
N LEU A 138 8.15 -51.87 -18.30
CA LEU A 138 7.58 -53.03 -18.98
C LEU A 138 8.63 -54.07 -19.43
N ARG A 139 9.89 -53.67 -19.61
CA ARG A 139 10.97 -54.62 -20.00
C ARG A 139 11.55 -55.39 -18.81
N VAL A 140 11.34 -54.94 -17.58
CA VAL A 140 11.91 -55.57 -16.37
C VAL A 140 11.00 -56.67 -15.81
N ARG A 141 9.76 -56.82 -16.32
CA ARG A 141 8.81 -57.88 -15.90
C ARG A 141 8.74 -59.06 -16.87
N ARG A 142 9.87 -59.55 -17.37
CA ARG A 142 9.92 -60.81 -18.13
C ARG A 142 10.87 -61.80 -17.50
#